data_AF-A0A956RD47-F1
#
_entry.id   AF-A0A956RD47-F1
#
_cell.length_a   1.000
_cell.length_b   1.000
_cell.length_c   1.000
_cell.angle_alpha   90.00
_cell.angle_beta   90.00
_cell.angle_gamma   90.00
#
_symmetry.space_group_name_H-M   'P 1'
#
loop_
_entity.id
_entity.type
_entity.pdbx_description
1 polymer ?
#
loop_
_entity_poly.entity_id
_entity_poly.type
_entity_poly.pdbx_seq_one_letter_code
_entity_poly.pdbx_strand_id
1 'polypeptide(L)'
;MSASVLGLATLLALAGPIDPDAGLPLATAPTPIAGPDVLAHQPGTPTTLFVNFDGAVLQRGCGNDPKHDCSALADIFDGYVGPFTGHDGYKFSILQATRDDVEDFGVRVVIERPDDSVDYAMVLYGDLGEQSF
;
A
#
# COMPACT_ATOMS: atom_id res chain seq x y z
N MET A 1 -44.25 43.95 -36.20
CA MET A 1 -43.50 42.71 -35.93
C MET A 1 -42.81 42.91 -34.58
N SER A 2 -43.11 42.00 -33.65
CA SER A 2 -42.82 42.09 -32.21
C SER A 2 -41.34 41.92 -31.84
N ALA A 3 -41.03 42.42 -30.65
CA ALA A 3 -39.77 42.40 -29.89
C ALA A 3 -39.20 41.00 -29.60
N SER A 4 -37.88 40.93 -29.36
CA SER A 4 -37.32 40.55 -28.05
C SER A 4 -35.80 40.50 -28.06
N VAL A 5 -35.19 41.22 -27.12
CA VAL A 5 -33.77 41.19 -26.75
C VAL A 5 -33.66 40.39 -25.45
N LEU A 6 -32.90 39.30 -25.45
CA LEU A 6 -32.34 38.61 -24.28
C LEU A 6 -30.85 38.39 -24.61
N GLY A 7 -29.84 38.83 -23.87
CA GLY A 7 -29.78 39.12 -22.44
C GLY A 7 -29.36 37.87 -21.67
N LEU A 8 -28.11 37.41 -21.81
CA LEU A 8 -27.54 36.39 -20.93
C LEU A 8 -26.30 36.94 -20.22
N ALA A 9 -26.43 37.04 -18.90
CA ALA A 9 -25.51 37.68 -17.99
C ALA A 9 -24.30 36.79 -17.68
N THR A 10 -23.13 37.43 -17.66
CA THR A 10 -21.85 36.94 -17.19
C THR A 10 -21.92 36.63 -15.68
N LEU A 11 -21.70 35.39 -15.26
CA LEU A 11 -21.44 35.07 -13.86
C LEU A 11 -19.97 35.40 -13.54
N LEU A 12 -19.76 36.47 -12.76
CA LEU A 12 -18.50 36.72 -12.06
C LEU A 12 -18.54 35.92 -10.75
N ALA A 13 -17.72 34.88 -10.63
CA ALA A 13 -17.51 34.19 -9.35
C ALA A 13 -16.52 35.01 -8.51
N LEU A 14 -16.97 35.47 -7.34
CA LEU A 14 -16.13 36.05 -6.28
C LEU A 14 -15.31 34.93 -5.62
N ALA A 15 -14.06 34.76 -6.03
CA ALA A 15 -13.07 34.02 -5.25
C ALA A 15 -12.57 34.93 -4.12
N GLY A 16 -13.01 34.67 -2.89
CA GLY A 16 -12.39 35.25 -1.70
C GLY A 16 -10.96 34.69 -1.48
N PRO A 17 -10.10 35.38 -0.72
CA PRO A 17 -8.77 34.89 -0.41
C PRO A 17 -8.85 33.62 0.44
N ILE A 18 -8.14 32.57 0.02
CA ILE A 18 -7.98 31.33 0.78
C ILE A 18 -6.91 31.61 1.84
N ASP A 19 -7.30 31.61 3.11
CA ASP A 19 -6.37 31.73 4.25
C ASP A 19 -5.56 30.42 4.37
N PRO A 20 -4.24 30.42 4.17
CA PRO A 20 -3.42 29.20 4.26
C PRO A 20 -3.22 28.70 5.70
N ASP A 21 -3.70 29.44 6.69
CA ASP A 21 -3.55 29.14 8.13
C ASP A 21 -4.84 28.55 8.76
N ALA A 22 -5.86 28.29 7.95
CA ALA A 22 -7.01 27.51 8.38
C ALA A 22 -6.62 26.03 8.43
N GLY A 23 -5.82 25.65 9.44
CA GLY A 23 -5.43 24.28 9.73
C GLY A 23 -6.64 23.37 9.73
N LEU A 24 -6.76 22.55 8.68
CA LEU A 24 -7.68 21.43 8.68
C LEU A 24 -7.34 20.58 9.91
N PRO A 25 -8.32 20.18 10.75
CA PRO A 25 -8.02 19.28 11.84
C PRO A 25 -7.44 18.02 11.21
N LEU A 26 -6.13 17.79 11.42
CA LEU A 26 -5.47 16.55 11.08
C LEU A 26 -6.29 15.46 11.78
N ALA A 27 -7.02 14.68 10.97
CA ALA A 27 -7.71 13.51 11.46
C ALA A 27 -6.66 12.66 12.20
N THR A 28 -6.93 12.37 13.47
CA THR A 28 -6.11 11.44 14.25
C THR A 28 -5.90 10.19 13.39
N ALA A 29 -4.64 9.84 13.11
CA ALA A 29 -4.31 8.63 12.38
C ALA A 29 -5.08 7.45 13.00
N PRO A 30 -5.69 6.55 12.20
CA PRO A 30 -6.31 5.36 12.74
C PRO A 30 -5.33 4.66 13.67
N THR A 31 -5.76 4.37 14.88
CA THR A 31 -4.96 3.58 15.82
C THR A 31 -4.55 2.30 15.09
N PRO A 32 -3.24 1.97 15.00
CA PRO A 32 -2.85 0.71 14.42
C PRO A 32 -3.55 -0.39 15.22
N ILE A 33 -4.20 -1.31 14.51
CA ILE A 33 -4.71 -2.54 15.12
C ILE A 33 -3.46 -3.30 15.56
N ALA A 34 -3.04 -3.04 16.79
CA ALA A 34 -1.91 -3.71 17.42
C ALA A 34 -2.34 -5.14 17.75
N GLY A 35 -2.28 -6.02 16.76
CA GLY A 35 -2.17 -7.45 17.02
C GLY A 35 -0.83 -7.72 17.74
N PRO A 36 -0.73 -8.83 18.48
CA PRO A 36 0.48 -9.19 19.24
C PRO A 36 1.75 -9.37 18.38
N ASP A 37 1.62 -9.38 17.04
CA ASP A 37 2.69 -9.66 16.08
C ASP A 37 3.09 -8.46 15.21
N VAL A 38 2.68 -7.22 15.56
CA VAL A 38 3.25 -6.04 14.90
C VAL A 38 4.62 -5.82 15.52
N LEU A 39 5.69 -6.22 14.83
CA LEU A 39 7.05 -5.82 15.18
C LEU A 39 7.05 -4.29 15.31
N ALA A 40 7.28 -3.79 16.52
CA ALA A 40 7.29 -2.36 16.78
C ALA A 40 8.46 -1.74 16.02
N HIS A 41 8.20 -1.27 14.81
CA HIS A 41 9.21 -0.60 13.99
C HIS A 41 9.45 0.81 14.56
N GLN A 42 10.71 1.14 14.84
CA GLN A 42 11.06 2.49 15.26
C GLN A 42 10.92 3.45 14.07
N PRO A 43 10.09 4.50 14.17
CA PRO A 43 10.02 5.52 13.12
C PRO A 43 11.41 6.10 12.82
N GLY A 44 11.79 6.13 11.54
CA GLY A 44 13.05 6.72 11.08
C GLY A 44 14.21 5.76 10.80
N THR A 45 14.05 4.44 10.97
CA THR A 45 15.01 3.46 10.45
C THR A 45 14.62 3.03 9.02
N PRO A 46 15.58 2.97 8.06
CA PRO A 46 15.28 2.55 6.68
C PRO A 46 14.69 1.13 6.66
N THR A 47 13.45 1.01 6.21
CA THR A 47 12.75 -0.28 6.11
C THR A 47 12.93 -0.86 4.72
N THR A 48 13.25 -2.15 4.62
CA THR A 48 13.20 -2.86 3.33
C THR A 48 11.84 -3.52 3.16
N LEU A 49 11.20 -3.30 2.01
CA LEU A 49 10.00 -4.00 1.58
C LEU A 49 10.37 -4.95 0.42
N PHE A 50 10.22 -6.25 0.66
CA PHE A 50 10.37 -7.29 -0.35
C PHE A 50 9.01 -7.59 -0.98
N VAL A 51 8.90 -7.40 -2.30
CA VAL A 51 7.74 -7.79 -3.08
C VAL A 51 7.99 -9.18 -3.68
N ASN A 52 7.36 -10.19 -3.10
CA ASN A 52 7.49 -11.58 -3.51
C ASN A 52 6.47 -11.90 -4.63
N PHE A 53 6.98 -12.09 -5.85
CA PHE A 53 6.18 -12.52 -7.01
C PHE A 53 6.17 -14.04 -7.23
N ASP A 54 7.00 -14.79 -6.51
CA ASP A 54 7.12 -16.24 -6.66
C ASP A 54 6.00 -17.00 -5.93
N GLY A 55 5.26 -16.30 -5.06
CA GLY A 55 4.28 -16.91 -4.16
C GLY A 55 4.95 -17.55 -2.93
N ALA A 56 4.14 -18.18 -2.09
CA ALA A 56 4.59 -18.91 -0.92
C ALA A 56 3.48 -19.81 -0.36
N VAL A 57 3.89 -20.79 0.44
CA VAL A 57 3.01 -21.48 1.38
C VAL A 57 3.30 -20.92 2.76
N LEU A 58 2.36 -20.14 3.29
CA LEU A 58 2.51 -19.47 4.57
C LEU A 58 2.30 -20.43 5.74
N GLN A 59 3.22 -20.39 6.69
CA GLN A 59 3.18 -21.19 7.90
C GLN A 59 2.33 -20.54 9.00
N ARG A 60 1.55 -21.37 9.69
CA ARG A 60 0.66 -20.98 10.79
C ARG A 60 1.35 -21.15 12.14
N GLY A 61 0.97 -20.36 13.12
CA GLY A 61 1.42 -20.52 14.52
C GLY A 61 2.85 -20.04 14.81
N CYS A 62 3.51 -19.35 13.88
CA CYS A 62 4.85 -18.77 14.05
C CYS A 62 4.89 -17.23 13.95
N GLY A 63 3.75 -16.56 14.11
CA GLY A 63 3.63 -15.09 14.05
C GLY A 63 3.78 -14.54 12.63
N ASN A 64 4.36 -13.34 12.51
CA ASN A 64 4.67 -12.71 11.24
C ASN A 64 6.20 -12.64 11.05
N ASP A 65 6.76 -13.62 10.34
CA ASP A 65 8.18 -13.66 10.02
C ASP A 65 8.38 -13.94 8.52
N PRO A 66 8.78 -12.93 7.74
CA PRO A 66 8.92 -13.07 6.30
C PRO A 66 10.14 -13.89 5.87
N LYS A 67 11.07 -14.22 6.78
CA LYS A 67 12.23 -15.07 6.48
C LYS A 67 11.81 -16.54 6.37
N HIS A 68 10.81 -16.93 7.15
CA HIS A 68 10.29 -18.30 7.23
C HIS A 68 8.89 -18.46 6.61
N ASP A 69 8.42 -17.47 5.86
CA ASP A 69 7.06 -17.41 5.30
C ASP A 69 5.97 -17.61 6.37
N CYS A 70 6.19 -17.07 7.58
CA CYS A 70 5.23 -17.11 8.67
C CYS A 70 4.24 -15.96 8.56
N SER A 71 2.95 -16.26 8.70
CA SER A 71 1.91 -15.24 8.76
C SER A 71 0.78 -15.64 9.70
N ALA A 72 0.40 -14.71 10.57
CA ALA A 72 -0.80 -14.84 11.40
C ALA A 72 -2.10 -14.88 10.55
N LEU A 73 -2.04 -14.46 9.27
CA LEU A 73 -3.18 -14.47 8.37
C LEU A 73 -3.36 -15.81 7.63
N ALA A 74 -2.39 -16.73 7.72
CA ALA A 74 -2.43 -18.00 7.00
C ALA A 74 -3.63 -18.89 7.37
N ASP A 75 -4.26 -18.66 8.53
CA ASP A 75 -5.48 -19.35 8.95
C ASP A 75 -6.74 -18.86 8.22
N ILE A 76 -6.69 -17.70 7.56
CA ILE A 76 -7.86 -17.03 6.98
C ILE A 76 -8.08 -17.44 5.51
N PHE A 77 -7.01 -17.77 4.78
CA PHE A 77 -7.07 -18.04 3.32
C PHE A 77 -6.33 -19.32 2.92
N ASP A 78 -6.28 -20.31 3.81
CA ASP A 78 -5.52 -21.57 3.67
C ASP A 78 -3.99 -21.41 3.61
N GLY A 79 -3.48 -20.18 3.53
CA GLY A 79 -2.06 -19.86 3.60
C GLY A 79 -1.32 -20.05 2.28
N TYR A 80 -1.98 -20.53 1.22
CA TYR A 80 -1.37 -20.63 -0.09
C TYR A 80 -1.53 -19.33 -0.88
N VAL A 81 -0.41 -18.84 -1.44
CA VAL A 81 -0.39 -17.79 -2.46
C VAL A 81 0.43 -18.32 -3.63
N GLY A 82 -0.21 -18.48 -4.78
CA GLY A 82 0.45 -18.89 -6.01
C GLY A 82 1.36 -17.80 -6.60
N PRO A 83 2.27 -18.15 -7.52
CA PRO A 83 3.13 -17.18 -8.19
C PRO A 83 2.30 -16.19 -9.02
N PHE A 84 2.86 -14.99 -9.21
CA PHE A 84 2.30 -14.01 -10.14
C PHE A 84 2.31 -14.54 -11.58
N THR A 85 1.16 -14.45 -12.24
CA THR A 85 0.95 -15.01 -13.59
C THR A 85 1.13 -14.01 -14.73
N GLY A 86 1.38 -12.73 -14.41
CA GLY A 86 1.63 -11.70 -15.43
C GLY A 86 3.07 -11.70 -15.95
N HIS A 87 3.34 -10.91 -16.99
CA HIS A 87 4.67 -10.81 -17.60
C HIS A 87 5.62 -9.91 -16.79
N ASP A 88 6.93 -10.05 -17.00
CA ASP A 88 7.95 -9.31 -16.23
C ASP A 88 7.81 -7.79 -16.32
N GLY A 89 7.36 -7.25 -17.45
CA GLY A 89 7.03 -5.81 -17.57
C GLY A 89 6.00 -5.32 -16.53
N TYR A 90 5.06 -6.17 -16.09
CA TYR A 90 4.14 -5.83 -15.02
C TYR A 90 4.83 -5.89 -13.65
N LYS A 91 5.72 -6.84 -13.40
CA LYS A 91 6.54 -6.86 -12.18
C LYS A 91 7.33 -5.56 -12.01
N PHE A 92 7.94 -5.07 -13.09
CA PHE A 92 8.64 -3.78 -13.08
C PHE A 92 7.70 -2.60 -12.86
N SER A 93 6.52 -2.62 -13.48
CA SER A 93 5.52 -1.56 -13.30
C SER A 93 5.02 -1.50 -11.85
N ILE A 94 4.76 -2.66 -11.24
CA ILE A 94 4.39 -2.79 -9.82
C ILE A 94 5.52 -2.30 -8.94
N LEU A 95 6.76 -2.74 -9.18
CA LEU A 95 7.93 -2.28 -8.42
C LEU A 95 8.07 -0.75 -8.44
N GLN A 96 7.93 -0.13 -9.61
CA GLN A 96 8.04 1.32 -9.74
C GLN A 96 6.88 2.03 -9.03
N ALA A 97 5.64 1.58 -9.23
CA ALA A 97 4.48 2.13 -8.54
C ALA A 97 4.60 2.00 -7.02
N THR A 98 5.08 0.87 -6.50
CA THR A 98 5.31 0.69 -5.07
C THR A 98 6.40 1.61 -4.54
N ARG A 99 7.49 1.83 -5.30
CA ARG A 99 8.55 2.77 -4.92
C ARG A 99 8.04 4.20 -4.82
N ASP A 100 7.27 4.62 -5.80
CA ASP A 100 6.69 5.96 -5.85
C ASP A 100 5.71 6.17 -4.68
N ASP A 101 4.91 5.15 -4.32
CA ASP A 101 3.94 5.24 -3.22
C ASP A 101 4.58 5.33 -1.83
N VAL A 102 5.77 4.74 -1.66
CA VAL A 102 6.47 4.72 -0.36
C VAL A 102 7.67 5.67 -0.26
N GLU A 103 7.88 6.51 -1.27
CA GLU A 103 9.04 7.41 -1.38
C GLU A 103 9.19 8.30 -0.13
N ASP A 104 8.07 8.88 0.33
CA ASP A 104 8.03 9.79 1.47
C ASP A 104 8.41 9.13 2.80
N PHE A 105 8.38 7.80 2.88
CA PHE A 105 8.67 7.04 4.10
C PHE A 105 10.09 6.48 4.14
N GLY A 106 10.90 6.69 3.10
CA GLY A 106 12.28 6.17 3.03
C GLY A 106 12.36 4.64 3.00
N VAL A 107 11.32 3.99 2.47
CA VAL A 107 11.25 2.52 2.35
C VAL A 107 12.00 2.07 1.09
N ARG A 108 12.92 1.12 1.25
CA ARG A 108 13.62 0.49 0.13
C ARG A 108 12.81 -0.69 -0.41
N VAL A 109 12.31 -0.58 -1.62
CA VAL A 109 11.55 -1.66 -2.27
C VAL A 109 12.45 -2.53 -3.15
N VAL A 110 12.41 -3.84 -2.93
CA VAL A 110 13.18 -4.87 -3.65
C VAL A 110 12.29 -6.02 -4.11
N ILE A 111 12.72 -6.73 -5.15
CA ILE A 111 12.02 -7.90 -5.71
C ILE A 111 12.85 -9.19 -5.58
N GLU A 112 14.08 -9.07 -5.09
CA GLU A 112 14.93 -10.20 -4.73
C GLU A 112 14.86 -10.35 -3.22
N ARG A 113 14.66 -11.59 -2.75
CA ARG A 113 14.56 -11.87 -1.31
C ARG A 113 15.88 -11.45 -0.63
N PRO A 114 15.84 -10.58 0.38
CA PRO A 114 17.02 -10.21 1.13
C PRO A 114 17.60 -11.42 1.90
N ASP A 115 18.90 -11.37 2.20
CA ASP A 115 19.53 -12.31 3.12
C ASP A 115 18.90 -12.27 4.52
N ASP A 116 18.98 -13.38 5.26
CA ASP A 116 18.40 -13.53 6.61
C ASP A 116 18.95 -12.52 7.64
N SER A 117 20.13 -11.94 7.38
CA SER A 117 20.72 -10.90 8.22
C SER A 117 20.09 -9.52 8.03
N VAL A 118 19.24 -9.33 7.01
CA VAL A 118 18.55 -8.08 6.72
C VAL A 118 17.15 -8.15 7.32
N ASP A 119 16.74 -7.08 7.99
CA ASP A 119 15.36 -6.93 8.43
C ASP A 119 14.53 -6.33 7.30
N TYR A 120 13.44 -7.01 6.96
CA TYR A 120 12.54 -6.61 5.89
C TYR A 120 11.10 -7.03 6.20
N ALA A 121 10.15 -6.33 5.61
CA ALA A 121 8.77 -6.78 5.50
C ALA A 121 8.57 -7.44 4.12
N MET A 122 7.68 -8.42 4.04
CA MET A 122 7.32 -9.08 2.77
C MET A 122 5.86 -8.81 2.42
N VAL A 123 5.63 -8.47 1.16
CA VAL A 123 4.29 -8.50 0.54
C VAL A 123 4.31 -9.57 -0.54
N LEU A 124 3.32 -10.45 -0.51
CA LEU A 124 3.09 -11.44 -1.55
C LEU A 124 2.19 -10.83 -2.62
N TYR A 125 2.72 -10.71 -3.83
CA TYR A 125 1.95 -10.28 -5.00
C TYR A 125 1.80 -11.49 -5.92
N GLY A 126 0.69 -12.21 -5.76
CA GLY A 126 0.51 -13.51 -6.40
C GLY A 126 -0.95 -13.88 -6.59
N ASP A 127 -1.17 -15.09 -7.06
CA ASP A 127 -2.51 -15.63 -7.26
C ASP A 127 -3.08 -16.18 -5.95
N LEU A 128 -4.14 -15.56 -5.45
CA LEU A 128 -4.86 -16.01 -4.28
C LEU A 128 -5.88 -17.13 -4.61
N GLY A 129 -6.02 -17.51 -5.88
CA GLY A 129 -7.04 -18.47 -6.33
C GLY A 129 -8.47 -17.90 -6.24
N GLU A 130 -9.47 -18.77 -6.39
CA GLU A 130 -10.86 -18.38 -6.13
C GLU A 130 -11.07 -18.15 -4.63
N GLN A 131 -11.39 -16.90 -4.28
CA GLN A 131 -11.67 -16.49 -2.91
C GLN A 131 -13.18 -16.41 -2.71
N SER A 132 -13.73 -17.27 -1.85
CA SER A 132 -15.11 -17.16 -1.37
C SER A 132 -15.10 -16.51 0.03
N PHE A 133 -15.41 -15.22 0.08
CA PHE A 133 -15.56 -14.47 1.33
C PHE A 133 -16.99 -14.58 1.90
#